data_AF-A0A0C9WAN9-F1
#
_entry.id   AF-A0A0C9WAN9-F1
#
_cell.length_a   1.000
_cell.length_b   1.000
_cell.length_c   1.000
_cell.angle_alpha   90.00
_cell.angle_beta   90.00
_cell.angle_gamma   90.00
#
_symmetry.space_group_name_H-M   'P 1'
#
loop_
_entity.id
_entity.type
_entity.pdbx_description
1 polymer ?
#
loop_
_entity_poly.entity_id
_entity_poly.type
_entity_poly.pdbx_seq_one_letter_code
_entity_poly.pdbx_strand_id
1 'polypeptide(L)'
;MFWDRVETHQCTTYATREYSAQLMNLPSNWAHRVEACKATPLVVHGVSYFPSTCEDKGPGVVIGRWEIDQNEPDSSLAQTANTLQGCTSERSGKRRIEHYLENLPKGGDWREFCATTPISFHGMHFVGAQECFQRGSGTYGHWELNDRSC
;
A
#
# COMPACT_ATOMS: atom_id res chain seq x y z
N MET A 1 0.68 -21.36 -20.37
CA MET A 1 -0.16 -20.17 -20.07
C MET A 1 0.77 -19.09 -19.58
N PHE A 2 0.50 -17.83 -19.91
CA PHE A 2 1.30 -16.69 -19.47
C PHE A 2 0.42 -15.45 -19.36
N TRP A 3 0.85 -14.48 -18.55
CA TRP A 3 0.17 -13.20 -18.39
C TRP A 3 0.57 -12.25 -19.52
N ASP A 4 -0.42 -11.70 -20.21
CA ASP A 4 -0.25 -10.64 -21.21
C ASP A 4 -0.90 -9.35 -20.72
N ARG A 5 -0.40 -8.20 -21.22
CA ARG A 5 -0.87 -6.86 -20.87
C ARG A 5 -0.99 -6.65 -19.35
N VAL A 6 0.14 -6.79 -18.66
CA VAL A 6 0.20 -6.46 -17.23
C VAL A 6 -0.03 -4.96 -17.09
N GLU A 7 -1.23 -4.60 -16.68
CA GLU A 7 -1.63 -3.25 -16.34
C GLU A 7 -1.30 -2.98 -14.88
N THR A 8 -0.70 -1.83 -14.66
CA THR A 8 -0.35 -1.34 -13.33
C THR A 8 -1.29 -0.22 -12.98
N HIS A 9 -1.96 -0.32 -11.83
CA HIS A 9 -2.91 0.68 -11.36
C HIS A 9 -2.25 1.67 -10.41
N GLN A 10 -3.05 2.65 -9.96
CA GLN A 10 -2.62 3.60 -8.94
C GLN A 10 -2.34 2.86 -7.62
N CYS A 11 -1.44 3.43 -6.83
CA CYS A 11 -1.08 2.90 -5.52
C CYS A 11 -2.30 3.04 -4.59
N THR A 12 -2.72 1.93 -3.99
CA THR A 12 -3.92 1.89 -3.13
C THR A 12 -3.58 2.23 -1.69
N THR A 13 -2.42 1.75 -1.20
CA THR A 13 -1.90 2.00 0.16
C THR A 13 -0.37 2.07 0.16
N TYR A 14 0.27 2.29 1.32
CA TYR A 14 1.73 2.31 1.43
C TYR A 14 2.36 1.03 0.88
N ALA A 15 3.36 1.19 0.00
CA ALA A 15 4.07 0.09 -0.66
C ALA A 15 3.17 -0.91 -1.41
N THR A 16 1.89 -0.60 -1.60
CA THR A 16 0.91 -1.52 -2.20
C THR A 16 0.44 -1.00 -3.54
N ARG A 17 0.47 -1.88 -4.53
CA ARG A 17 0.03 -1.57 -5.89
C ARG A 17 -0.85 -2.68 -6.44
N GLU A 18 -1.93 -2.28 -7.09
CA GLU A 18 -2.80 -3.20 -7.81
C GLU A 18 -2.24 -3.45 -9.21
N TYR A 19 -2.19 -4.74 -9.58
CA TYR A 19 -1.87 -5.19 -10.93
C TYR A 19 -3.04 -5.96 -11.49
N SER A 20 -3.26 -5.87 -12.80
CA SER A 20 -4.18 -6.75 -13.51
C SER A 20 -3.57 -7.23 -14.81
N ALA A 21 -3.86 -8.47 -15.21
CA ALA A 21 -3.33 -9.03 -16.45
C ALA A 21 -4.28 -10.07 -17.02
N GLN A 22 -4.26 -10.23 -18.33
CA GLN A 22 -5.05 -11.25 -19.01
C GLN A 22 -4.25 -12.55 -19.14
N LEU A 23 -4.86 -13.68 -18.76
CA LEU A 23 -4.27 -14.99 -18.94
C LEU A 23 -4.39 -15.44 -20.41
N MET A 24 -3.25 -15.59 -21.07
CA MET A 24 -3.17 -16.02 -22.46
C MET A 24 -2.79 -17.50 -22.60
N ASN A 25 -3.08 -18.02 -23.80
CA ASN A 25 -2.89 -19.42 -24.17
C ASN A 25 -3.73 -20.37 -23.31
N LEU A 26 -4.98 -19.97 -23.02
CA LEU A 26 -5.99 -20.77 -22.36
C LEU A 26 -6.93 -21.35 -23.43
N PRO A 27 -7.09 -22.69 -23.53
CA PRO A 27 -8.00 -23.28 -24.49
C PRO A 27 -9.44 -22.83 -24.26
N SER A 28 -10.16 -22.46 -25.32
CA SER A 28 -11.52 -21.91 -25.21
C SER A 28 -12.53 -22.89 -24.61
N ASN A 29 -12.29 -24.20 -24.76
CA ASN A 29 -13.10 -25.29 -24.23
C ASN A 29 -12.67 -25.76 -22.83
N TRP A 30 -11.68 -25.11 -22.22
CA TRP A 30 -11.22 -25.48 -20.88
C TRP A 30 -12.28 -25.13 -19.84
N ALA A 31 -12.66 -26.07 -18.98
CA ALA A 31 -13.65 -25.88 -17.93
C ALA A 31 -13.07 -25.21 -16.67
N HIS A 32 -11.81 -25.52 -16.35
CA HIS A 32 -11.12 -25.08 -15.12
C HIS A 32 -10.30 -23.80 -15.31
N ARG A 33 -10.93 -22.78 -15.91
CA ARG A 33 -10.25 -21.54 -16.32
C ARG A 33 -9.80 -20.70 -15.12
N VAL A 34 -10.63 -20.66 -14.08
CA VAL A 34 -10.36 -19.92 -12.85
C VAL A 34 -9.24 -20.59 -12.06
N GLU A 35 -9.22 -21.92 -12.01
CA GLU A 35 -8.17 -22.70 -11.35
C GLU A 35 -6.82 -22.53 -12.05
N ALA A 36 -6.81 -22.51 -13.39
CA ALA A 36 -5.61 -22.21 -14.16
C ALA A 36 -5.07 -20.80 -13.86
N CYS A 37 -5.94 -19.80 -13.73
CA CYS A 37 -5.57 -18.46 -13.30
C CYS A 37 -4.94 -18.47 -11.90
N LYS A 38 -5.60 -19.09 -10.91
CA LYS A 38 -5.09 -19.18 -9.52
C LYS A 38 -3.76 -19.91 -9.40
N ALA A 39 -3.46 -20.85 -10.32
CA ALA A 39 -2.23 -21.62 -10.33
C ALA A 39 -1.08 -20.97 -11.13
N THR A 40 -1.33 -19.87 -11.84
CA THR A 40 -0.31 -19.22 -12.68
C THR A 40 0.27 -17.99 -11.97
N PRO A 41 1.54 -17.99 -11.52
CA PRO A 41 2.13 -16.84 -10.85
C PRO A 41 2.50 -15.73 -11.85
N LEU A 42 2.44 -14.48 -11.41
CA LEU A 42 3.03 -13.31 -12.07
C LEU A 42 4.36 -12.98 -11.38
N VAL A 43 5.41 -12.73 -12.17
CA VAL A 43 6.70 -12.30 -11.62
C VAL A 43 6.78 -10.78 -11.67
N VAL A 44 6.81 -10.14 -10.49
CA VAL A 44 6.97 -8.70 -10.32
C VAL A 44 8.23 -8.46 -9.50
N HIS A 45 9.13 -7.62 -10.00
CA HIS A 45 10.42 -7.33 -9.35
C HIS A 45 11.24 -8.58 -8.95
N GLY A 46 11.13 -9.67 -9.73
CA GLY A 46 11.84 -10.93 -9.47
C GLY A 46 11.18 -11.85 -8.43
N VAL A 47 10.06 -11.45 -7.84
CA VAL A 47 9.27 -12.23 -6.88
C VAL A 47 8.00 -12.76 -7.56
N SER A 48 7.63 -14.01 -7.25
CA SER A 48 6.44 -14.65 -7.82
C SER A 48 5.22 -14.45 -6.93
N TYR A 49 4.15 -13.90 -7.50
CA TYR A 49 2.89 -13.65 -6.81
C TYR A 49 1.73 -14.38 -7.49
N PHE A 50 0.90 -15.07 -6.71
CA PHE A 50 -0.35 -15.66 -7.20
C PHE A 50 -1.47 -14.61 -7.20
N PRO A 51 -2.39 -14.65 -8.17
CA PRO A 51 -3.47 -13.67 -8.24
C PRO A 51 -4.39 -13.79 -7.03
N SER A 52 -4.69 -12.65 -6.40
CA SER A 52 -5.67 -12.53 -5.31
C SER A 52 -7.07 -12.87 -5.80
N THR A 53 -7.41 -12.43 -7.00
CA THR A 53 -8.70 -12.71 -7.63
C THR A 53 -8.54 -13.06 -9.11
N CYS A 54 -9.48 -13.86 -9.62
CA CYS A 54 -9.54 -14.32 -11.00
C CYS A 54 -10.96 -14.13 -11.52
N GLU A 55 -11.12 -13.32 -12.56
CA GLU A 55 -12.41 -13.01 -13.17
C GLU A 55 -12.51 -13.66 -14.57
N ASP A 56 -13.47 -14.58 -14.76
CA ASP A 56 -13.76 -15.16 -16.08
C ASP A 56 -14.62 -14.18 -16.89
N LYS A 57 -14.08 -13.67 -18.00
CA LYS A 57 -14.75 -12.74 -18.91
C LYS A 57 -15.30 -13.42 -20.17
N GLY A 58 -15.20 -14.74 -20.27
CA GLY A 58 -15.68 -15.52 -21.40
C GLY A 58 -14.63 -16.44 -22.00
N PRO A 59 -14.93 -17.06 -23.16
CA PRO A 59 -14.09 -18.10 -23.75
C PRO A 59 -12.63 -17.65 -23.97
N GLY A 60 -11.71 -18.23 -23.20
CA GLY A 60 -10.27 -17.95 -23.31
C GLY A 60 -9.82 -16.61 -22.71
N VAL A 61 -10.68 -15.89 -21.98
CA VAL A 61 -10.35 -14.60 -21.36
C VAL A 61 -10.58 -14.67 -19.85
N VAL A 62 -9.49 -14.79 -19.09
CA VAL A 62 -9.50 -14.69 -17.63
C VAL A 62 -8.59 -13.54 -17.22
N ILE A 63 -9.07 -12.66 -16.35
CA ILE A 63 -8.29 -11.56 -15.80
C ILE A 63 -7.86 -11.94 -14.38
N GLY A 64 -6.55 -11.96 -14.14
CA GLY A 64 -5.99 -12.04 -12.80
C GLY A 64 -5.82 -10.64 -12.23
N ARG A 65 -6.01 -10.48 -10.91
CA ARG A 65 -5.64 -9.27 -10.16
C ARG A 65 -4.75 -9.61 -8.98
N TRP A 66 -3.80 -8.75 -8.70
CA TRP A 66 -2.87 -8.84 -7.57
C TRP A 66 -2.88 -7.53 -6.80
N GLU A 67 -2.79 -7.63 -5.47
CA GLU A 67 -2.41 -6.54 -4.59
C GLU A 67 -1.02 -6.90 -4.05
N ILE A 68 0.01 -6.19 -4.50
CA ILE A 68 1.40 -6.47 -4.14
C ILE A 68 1.86 -5.38 -3.17
N ASP A 69 2.14 -5.76 -1.93
CA ASP A 69 2.47 -4.89 -0.78
C ASP A 69 3.98 -4.82 -0.47
N GLN A 70 4.81 -5.47 -1.28
CA GLN A 70 6.26 -5.58 -1.05
C GLN A 70 7.05 -5.04 -2.24
N ASN A 71 7.98 -4.13 -1.94
CA ASN A 71 9.01 -3.66 -2.87
C ASN A 71 8.49 -2.80 -4.04
N GLU A 72 7.43 -2.00 -3.82
CA GLU A 72 6.99 -0.95 -4.75
C GLU A 72 7.61 0.41 -4.35
N PRO A 73 8.81 0.77 -4.85
CA PRO A 73 9.50 2.01 -4.45
C PRO A 73 8.70 3.26 -4.79
N ASP A 74 7.88 3.23 -5.85
CA ASP A 74 7.02 4.35 -6.26
C ASP A 74 5.82 4.57 -5.31
N SER A 75 5.42 3.56 -4.54
CA SER A 75 4.37 3.62 -3.52
C SER A 75 4.92 3.90 -2.12
N SER A 76 6.22 4.12 -2.00
CA SER A 76 6.87 4.45 -0.73
C SER A 76 6.85 5.97 -0.54
N LEU A 77 6.28 6.41 0.58
CA LEU A 77 6.38 7.82 0.98
C LEU A 77 7.82 8.11 1.39
N ALA A 78 8.36 9.24 0.94
CA ALA A 78 9.66 9.70 1.42
C ALA A 78 9.52 10.05 2.91
N GLN A 79 10.25 9.34 3.78
CA GLN A 79 10.26 9.55 5.24
C GLN A 79 10.86 10.90 5.67
N THR A 80 11.27 11.74 4.71
CA THR A 80 11.97 12.99 4.95
C THR A 80 11.01 14.17 4.93
N ALA A 81 10.16 14.34 5.94
CA ALA A 81 9.45 15.59 6.06
C ALA A 81 9.07 15.98 7.50
N ASN A 82 9.61 17.11 7.93
CA ASN A 82 9.16 17.98 9.02
C ASN A 82 8.34 17.30 10.12
N THR A 83 9.03 16.63 11.05
CA THR A 83 8.41 16.10 12.27
C THR A 83 8.29 17.22 13.30
N LEU A 84 7.07 17.56 13.69
CA LEU A 84 6.80 18.44 14.83
C LEU A 84 6.61 17.58 16.07
N GLN A 85 7.37 17.85 17.12
CA GLN A 85 7.26 17.14 18.39
C GLN A 85 7.17 18.13 19.55
N GLY A 86 6.34 17.81 20.54
CA GLY A 86 6.21 18.61 21.76
C GLY A 86 5.37 17.90 22.82
N CYS A 87 5.46 18.35 24.07
CA CYS A 87 4.58 17.85 25.13
C CYS A 87 3.14 18.30 24.85
N THR A 88 2.16 17.44 25.12
CA THR A 88 0.74 17.82 24.97
C THR A 88 0.33 18.90 25.97
N SER A 89 0.86 18.84 27.18
CA SER A 89 0.88 19.90 28.18
C SER A 89 2.06 19.69 29.13
N GLU A 90 2.43 20.71 29.91
CA GLU A 90 3.49 20.55 30.92
C GLU A 90 3.08 19.51 31.97
N ARG A 91 3.95 18.54 32.26
CA ARG A 91 3.74 17.45 33.24
C ARG A 91 2.63 16.46 32.87
N SER A 92 2.20 16.40 31.61
CA SER A 92 1.21 15.42 31.15
C SER A 92 1.74 14.00 31.12
N GLY A 93 3.07 13.82 31.12
CA GLY A 93 3.69 12.54 30.83
C GLY A 93 3.50 12.09 29.38
N LYS A 94 3.10 13.00 28.47
CA LYS A 94 2.72 12.68 27.10
C LYS A 94 3.34 13.64 26.08
N ARG A 95 3.94 13.06 25.04
CA ARG A 95 4.50 13.76 23.88
C ARG A 95 3.62 13.52 22.66
N ARG A 96 3.27 14.61 21.98
CA ARG A 96 2.63 14.63 20.67
C ARG A 96 3.68 14.70 19.59
N ILE A 97 3.53 13.84 18.59
CA ILE A 97 4.33 13.86 17.36
C ILE A 97 3.37 14.02 16.19
N GLU A 98 3.66 14.99 15.32
CA GLU A 98 3.03 15.16 14.02
C GLU A 98 4.10 14.98 12.94
N HIS A 99 3.80 14.18 11.92
CA HIS A 99 4.71 13.95 10.81
C HIS A 99 4.01 14.28 9.50
N TYR A 100 4.69 15.02 8.63
CA TYR A 100 4.16 15.34 7.32
C TYR A 100 4.40 14.17 6.35
N LEU A 101 3.38 13.76 5.62
CA LEU A 101 3.46 12.68 4.64
C LEU A 101 3.73 13.27 3.25
N GLU A 102 4.98 13.19 2.80
CA GLU A 102 5.41 13.61 1.47
C GLU A 102 5.20 12.52 0.41
N ASN A 103 5.07 12.96 -0.85
CA ASN A 103 4.95 12.09 -2.04
C ASN A 103 3.73 11.17 -2.03
N LEU A 104 2.61 11.64 -1.48
CA LEU A 104 1.33 10.95 -1.66
C LEU A 104 1.00 10.82 -3.16
N PRO A 105 0.76 9.60 -3.67
CA PRO A 105 0.47 9.39 -5.08
C PRO A 105 -0.81 10.12 -5.49
N LYS A 106 -0.78 10.75 -6.67
CA LYS A 106 -1.91 11.53 -7.19
C LYS A 106 -3.12 10.61 -7.40
N GLY A 107 -4.22 10.88 -6.69
CA GLY A 107 -5.46 10.10 -6.78
C GLY A 107 -5.53 8.91 -5.81
N GLY A 108 -4.49 8.65 -5.01
CA GLY A 108 -4.55 7.70 -3.91
C GLY A 108 -5.32 8.25 -2.70
N ASP A 109 -5.85 7.36 -1.85
CA ASP A 109 -6.53 7.76 -0.63
C ASP A 109 -5.51 8.12 0.46
N TRP A 110 -5.31 9.42 0.68
CA TRP A 110 -4.37 9.93 1.68
C TRP A 110 -4.65 9.39 3.10
N ARG A 111 -5.89 9.01 3.43
CA ARG A 111 -6.23 8.42 4.72
C ARG A 111 -5.63 7.04 4.87
N GLU A 112 -5.78 6.22 3.83
CA GLU A 112 -5.22 4.87 3.78
C GLU A 112 -3.70 4.92 3.82
N PHE A 113 -3.07 5.80 3.02
CA PHE A 113 -1.61 6.02 3.10
C PHE A 113 -1.17 6.42 4.51
N CYS A 114 -1.88 7.33 5.15
CA CYS A 114 -1.54 7.76 6.50
C CYS A 114 -1.71 6.66 7.56
N ALA A 115 -2.74 5.82 7.44
CA ALA A 115 -3.01 4.71 8.34
C ALA A 115 -2.08 3.50 8.13
N THR A 116 -1.41 3.40 6.97
CA THR A 116 -0.59 2.23 6.58
C THR A 116 0.89 2.54 6.38
N THR A 117 1.31 3.81 6.47
CA THR A 117 2.72 4.18 6.32
C THR A 117 3.47 3.89 7.62
N PRO A 118 4.40 2.93 7.60
CA PRO A 118 5.19 2.63 8.78
C PRO A 118 6.17 3.78 9.07
N ILE A 119 6.31 4.11 10.34
CA ILE A 119 7.25 5.13 10.81
C ILE A 119 7.87 4.70 12.12
N SER A 120 9.12 5.11 12.35
CA SER A 120 9.83 4.80 13.59
C SER A 120 10.29 6.06 14.29
N PHE A 121 9.90 6.22 15.55
CA PHE A 121 10.31 7.34 16.41
C PHE A 121 10.96 6.81 17.67
N HIS A 122 12.13 7.33 18.05
CA HIS A 122 12.81 6.96 19.30
C HIS A 122 12.95 5.43 19.53
N GLY A 123 13.15 4.66 18.46
CA GLY A 123 13.26 3.19 18.52
C GLY A 123 11.92 2.44 18.65
N MET A 124 10.78 3.14 18.68
CA MET A 124 9.45 2.54 18.57
C MET A 124 9.03 2.50 17.11
N HIS A 125 8.46 1.38 16.68
CA HIS A 125 7.97 1.17 15.33
C HIS A 125 6.43 1.22 15.32
N PHE A 126 5.88 2.02 14.41
CA PHE A 126 4.45 2.14 14.17
C PHE A 126 4.17 1.70 12.74
N VAL A 127 3.11 0.91 12.54
CA VAL A 127 2.65 0.47 11.22
C VAL A 127 1.88 1.58 10.47
N GLY A 128 1.56 2.67 11.15
CA GLY A 128 0.73 3.77 10.65
C GLY A 128 0.49 4.84 11.70
N ALA A 129 -0.16 5.93 11.31
CA ALA A 129 -0.58 6.98 12.24
C ALA A 129 -1.77 6.56 13.12
N GLN A 130 -1.82 7.08 14.35
CA GLN A 130 -3.00 6.89 15.22
C GLN A 130 -4.16 7.75 14.75
N GLU A 131 -3.87 8.98 14.34
CA GLU A 131 -4.82 9.88 13.71
C GLU A 131 -4.21 10.52 12.47
N CYS A 132 -5.06 10.80 11.48
CA CYS A 132 -4.67 11.39 10.20
C CYS A 132 -5.47 12.66 9.96
N PHE A 133 -4.79 13.74 9.60
CA PHE A 133 -5.44 15.02 9.32
C PHE A 133 -4.74 15.76 8.18
N GLN A 134 -5.44 16.71 7.58
CA GLN A 134 -4.88 17.59 6.55
C GLN A 134 -4.77 19.01 7.07
N ARG A 135 -3.67 19.68 6.75
CA ARG A 135 -3.46 21.12 6.99
C ARG A 135 -3.04 21.76 5.67
N GLY A 136 -3.94 22.56 5.09
CA GLY A 136 -3.76 23.04 3.71
C GLY A 136 -3.79 21.89 2.71
N SER A 137 -2.81 21.82 1.81
CA SER A 137 -2.64 20.70 0.87
C SER A 137 -1.80 19.54 1.44
N GLY A 138 -1.35 19.65 2.70
CA GLY A 138 -0.47 18.66 3.31
C GLY A 138 -1.24 17.66 4.16
N THR A 139 -0.85 16.38 4.09
CA THR A 139 -1.35 15.30 4.93
C THR A 139 -0.38 15.02 6.07
N TYR A 140 -0.91 14.87 7.28
CA TYR A 140 -0.14 14.66 8.49
C TYR A 140 -0.65 13.45 9.26
N GLY A 141 0.29 12.66 9.77
CA GLY A 141 0.05 11.64 10.78
C GLY A 141 0.28 12.19 12.17
N HIS A 142 -0.46 11.68 13.14
CA HIS A 142 -0.39 12.03 14.54
C HIS A 142 -0.16 10.80 15.41
N TRP A 143 0.73 10.94 16.40
CA TRP A 143 1.00 9.94 17.43
C TRP A 143 1.09 10.62 18.79
N GLU A 144 0.52 9.98 19.80
CA GLU A 144 0.68 10.33 21.21
C GLU A 144 1.48 9.24 21.93
N LEU A 145 2.59 9.64 22.56
CA LEU A 145 3.53 8.75 23.22
C LEU A 145 3.65 9.10 24.69
N ASN A 146 3.79 8.09 25.55
CA ASN A 146 4.13 8.33 26.94
C ASN A 146 5.61 8.75 27.04
N ASP A 147 5.83 9.92 27.61
CA ASP A 147 7.15 10.51 27.81
C ASP A 147 7.17 11.20 29.16
N ARG A 148 7.93 10.64 30.11
CA ARG A 148 8.06 11.16 31.48
C ARG A 148 8.90 12.45 31.58
N SER A 149 9.53 12.86 30.48
CA SER A 149 10.19 14.18 30.39
C SER A 149 9.20 15.29 30.05
N CYS A 150 8.02 14.90 29.54
CA CYS A 150 6.78 15.64 29.65
C CYS A 150 6.06 15.22 30.94
#